data_AF-A0AAW5UQ59-F1
#
_entry.id   AF-A0AAW5UQ59-F1
#
_cell.length_a   1.000
_cell.length_b   1.000
_cell.length_c   1.000
_cell.angle_alpha   90.00
_cell.angle_beta   90.00
_cell.angle_gamma   90.00
#
_symmetry.space_group_name_H-M   'P 1'
#
loop_
_entity.id
_entity.type
_entity.pdbx_description
1 polymer ?
#
loop_
_entity_poly.entity_id
_entity_poly.type
_entity_poly.pdbx_seq_one_letter_code
_entity_poly.pdbx_strand_id
1 'polypeptide(L)'
;MKNDIEIGAIIAMVLTDTPLGIQVGRRHLFIYPQTLGKMYLTAPLIKQLGIKDDNLKLNPLIEALRVVEENRSLCCKIIAYHTLQKKSDMLSSRILKARENIIFKFCDNDDIATLLITILSDNKLHDIITECGIDKEAERMEKINQAKDSSNQYIFGGRTIWGSLIDAACERYKWTLDYVLWEISYNNLTLMMKDKITSIYLSDEERKKAHIPSATEKVFSGDNKEDIMELIRLSEENPI
;
A
#
# COMPACT_ATOMS: atom_id res chain seq x y z
N MET A 1 3.56 8.46 21.10
CA MET A 1 4.31 7.40 21.82
C MET A 1 3.68 6.01 21.73
N LYS A 2 2.40 5.79 22.08
CA LYS A 2 1.76 4.45 21.94
C LYS A 2 1.51 4.07 20.47
N ASN A 3 1.08 5.04 19.64
CA ASN A 3 0.98 4.88 18.18
C ASN A 3 2.35 4.69 17.50
N ASP A 4 3.39 5.43 17.93
CA ASP A 4 4.71 5.37 17.28
C ASP A 4 5.39 3.99 17.40
N ILE A 5 5.18 3.31 18.53
CA ILE A 5 5.68 1.93 18.75
C ILE A 5 4.89 0.94 17.89
N GLU A 6 3.59 1.15 17.72
CA GLU A 6 2.71 0.30 16.92
C GLU A 6 3.00 0.44 15.42
N ILE A 7 3.15 1.67 14.91
CA ILE A 7 3.52 1.91 13.51
C ILE A 7 4.94 1.43 13.20
N GLY A 8 5.89 1.59 14.14
CA GLY A 8 7.26 1.08 13.98
C GLY A 8 7.29 -0.45 13.82
N ALA A 9 6.44 -1.17 14.57
CA ALA A 9 6.29 -2.61 14.42
C ALA A 9 5.65 -2.99 13.07
N ILE A 10 4.62 -2.27 12.63
CA ILE A 10 4.00 -2.47 11.32
C ILE A 10 5.02 -2.27 10.19
N ILE A 11 5.80 -1.19 10.25
CA ILE A 11 6.87 -0.90 9.29
C ILE A 11 7.90 -2.02 9.29
N ALA A 12 8.36 -2.48 10.44
CA ALA A 12 9.33 -3.57 10.53
C ALA A 12 8.79 -4.87 9.89
N MET A 13 7.52 -5.21 10.16
CA MET A 13 6.88 -6.38 9.54
C MET A 13 6.79 -6.25 8.02
N VAL A 14 6.44 -5.07 7.51
CA VAL A 14 6.35 -4.81 6.07
C VAL A 14 7.73 -4.87 5.42
N LEU A 15 8.74 -4.17 5.94
CA LEU A 15 10.10 -4.14 5.39
C LEU A 15 10.76 -5.53 5.31
N THR A 16 10.47 -6.38 6.29
CA THR A 16 11.06 -7.73 6.38
C THR A 16 10.23 -8.81 5.70
N ASP A 17 9.07 -8.44 5.12
CA ASP A 17 8.08 -9.39 4.61
C ASP A 17 7.75 -10.51 5.62
N THR A 18 7.70 -10.14 6.91
CA THR A 18 7.47 -11.09 7.99
C THR A 18 6.09 -11.74 7.83
N PRO A 19 6.00 -13.08 7.68
CA PRO A 19 4.73 -13.76 7.59
C PRO A 19 3.98 -13.72 8.92
N LEU A 20 2.66 -13.60 8.84
CA LEU A 20 1.81 -13.67 10.02
C LEU A 20 1.62 -15.13 10.43
N GLY A 21 2.18 -15.51 11.58
CA GLY A 21 1.95 -16.83 12.18
C GLY A 21 0.58 -16.89 12.85
N ILE A 22 -0.23 -17.87 12.49
CA ILE A 22 -1.58 -18.07 13.03
C ILE A 22 -1.72 -19.50 13.52
N GLN A 23 -2.22 -19.63 14.75
CA GLN A 23 -2.59 -20.91 15.31
C GLN A 23 -4.05 -21.22 14.93
N VAL A 24 -4.25 -22.35 14.26
CA VAL A 24 -5.57 -22.82 13.80
C VAL A 24 -5.77 -24.22 14.35
N GLY A 25 -6.59 -24.34 15.39
CA GLY A 25 -6.69 -25.53 16.22
C GLY A 25 -5.31 -25.99 16.73
N ARG A 26 -4.87 -27.19 16.31
CA ARG A 26 -3.57 -27.78 16.68
C ARG A 26 -2.44 -27.49 15.69
N ARG A 27 -2.69 -26.72 14.62
CA ARG A 27 -1.71 -26.45 13.56
C ARG A 27 -1.27 -25.00 13.58
N HIS A 28 -0.01 -24.80 13.25
CA HIS A 28 0.54 -23.47 13.00
C HIS A 28 0.61 -23.25 11.49
N LEU A 29 -0.01 -22.17 11.01
CA LEU A 29 0.03 -21.74 9.62
C LEU A 29 0.72 -20.37 9.54
N PHE A 30 1.33 -20.10 8.40
CA PHE A 30 1.89 -18.79 8.09
C PHE A 30 1.13 -18.19 6.93
N ILE A 31 0.67 -16.96 7.09
CA ILE A 31 0.15 -16.14 6.01
C ILE A 31 1.29 -15.26 5.51
N TYR A 32 1.78 -15.55 4.31
CA TYR A 32 2.83 -14.77 3.68
C TYR A 32 2.27 -13.48 3.09
N PRO A 33 3.03 -12.37 3.13
CA PRO A 33 2.64 -11.12 2.51
C PRO A 33 2.18 -11.29 1.06
N GLN A 34 1.27 -10.41 0.66
CA GLN A 34 0.75 -10.39 -0.70
C GLN A 34 1.83 -9.93 -1.67
N THR A 35 2.03 -10.65 -2.77
CA THR A 35 2.85 -10.21 -3.91
C THR A 35 1.95 -9.83 -5.06
N LEU A 36 2.47 -9.07 -6.04
CA LEU A 36 1.67 -8.65 -7.19
C LEU A 36 1.13 -9.86 -7.97
N GLY A 37 1.96 -10.88 -8.19
CA GLY A 37 1.56 -12.12 -8.84
C GLY A 37 0.49 -12.89 -8.06
N LYS A 38 0.65 -13.03 -6.74
CA LYS A 38 -0.36 -13.67 -5.87
C LYS A 38 -1.69 -12.92 -5.91
N MET A 39 -1.66 -11.60 -5.90
CA MET A 39 -2.84 -10.75 -6.01
C MET A 39 -3.63 -11.00 -7.29
N TYR A 40 -2.97 -11.09 -8.44
CA TYR A 40 -3.66 -11.39 -9.70
C TYR A 40 -4.16 -12.82 -9.79
N LEU A 41 -3.51 -13.78 -9.11
CA LEU A 41 -4.01 -15.16 -9.03
C LEU A 41 -5.27 -15.28 -8.17
N THR A 42 -5.37 -14.51 -7.08
CA THR A 42 -6.50 -14.60 -6.13
C THR A 42 -7.64 -13.64 -6.44
N ALA A 43 -7.41 -12.50 -7.11
CA ALA A 43 -8.44 -11.54 -7.47
C ALA A 43 -9.71 -12.13 -8.13
N PRO A 44 -9.62 -12.99 -9.16
CA PRO A 44 -10.83 -13.58 -9.76
C PRO A 44 -11.54 -14.54 -8.80
N LEU A 45 -10.81 -15.22 -7.91
CA LEU A 45 -11.37 -16.12 -6.91
C LEU A 45 -12.12 -15.32 -5.84
N ILE A 46 -11.54 -14.22 -5.36
CA ILE A 46 -12.18 -13.32 -4.40
C ILE A 46 -13.46 -12.74 -5.01
N LYS A 47 -13.44 -12.34 -6.29
CA LYS A 47 -14.64 -11.87 -6.99
C LYS A 47 -15.74 -12.94 -7.06
N GLN A 48 -15.37 -14.20 -7.27
CA GLN A 48 -16.31 -15.33 -7.31
C GLN A 48 -16.96 -15.63 -5.96
N LEU A 49 -16.35 -15.23 -4.83
CA LEU A 49 -16.97 -15.38 -3.51
C LEU A 49 -18.27 -14.57 -3.36
N GLY A 50 -18.47 -13.52 -4.18
CA GLY A 50 -19.67 -12.70 -4.11
C GLY A 50 -19.82 -12.00 -2.76
N ILE A 51 -18.71 -11.49 -2.22
CA ILE A 51 -18.70 -10.74 -0.96
C ILE A 51 -19.58 -9.50 -1.11
N LYS A 52 -20.47 -9.29 -0.14
CA LYS A 52 -21.43 -8.17 -0.13
C LYS A 52 -20.87 -7.04 0.71
N ASP A 53 -20.58 -5.91 0.06
CA ASP A 53 -20.03 -4.71 0.72
C ASP A 53 -20.91 -4.20 1.87
N ASP A 54 -22.24 -4.28 1.73
CA ASP A 54 -23.18 -3.87 2.78
C ASP A 54 -23.03 -4.73 4.03
N ASN A 55 -22.80 -6.04 3.87
CA ASN A 55 -22.60 -6.95 4.98
C ASN A 55 -21.22 -6.75 5.62
N LEU A 56 -20.18 -6.47 4.83
CA LEU A 56 -18.85 -6.14 5.36
C LEU A 56 -18.89 -4.91 6.28
N LYS A 57 -19.64 -3.88 5.90
CA LYS A 57 -19.79 -2.66 6.72
C LYS A 57 -20.52 -2.92 8.03
N LEU A 58 -21.49 -3.83 8.03
CA LEU A 58 -22.27 -4.19 9.22
C LEU A 58 -21.49 -5.12 10.15
N ASN A 59 -21.00 -6.24 9.62
CA ASN A 59 -20.25 -7.23 10.38
C ASN A 59 -19.40 -8.12 9.44
N PRO A 60 -18.08 -7.86 9.35
CA PRO A 60 -17.17 -8.65 8.52
C PRO A 60 -17.14 -10.14 8.85
N LEU A 61 -17.31 -10.51 10.12
CA LEU A 61 -17.27 -11.91 10.55
C LEU A 61 -18.47 -12.70 10.05
N ILE A 62 -19.68 -12.13 10.14
CA ILE A 62 -20.89 -12.76 9.64
C ILE A 62 -20.82 -12.95 8.12
N GLU A 63 -20.32 -11.95 7.41
CA GLU A 63 -20.16 -12.05 5.95
C GLU A 63 -19.12 -13.11 5.57
N ALA A 64 -18.00 -13.19 6.30
CA ALA A 64 -17.00 -14.22 6.08
C ALA A 64 -17.57 -15.62 6.31
N LEU A 65 -18.34 -15.82 7.39
CA LEU A 65 -18.99 -17.11 7.68
C LEU A 65 -19.98 -17.52 6.59
N ARG A 66 -20.84 -16.59 6.14
CA ARG A 66 -21.77 -16.82 5.01
C ARG A 66 -21.01 -17.28 3.76
N VAL A 67 -19.95 -16.58 3.41
CA VAL A 67 -19.13 -16.88 2.23
C VAL A 67 -18.44 -18.24 2.37
N VAL A 68 -17.97 -18.60 3.57
CA VAL A 68 -17.40 -19.92 3.84
C VAL A 68 -18.45 -21.02 3.72
N GLU A 69 -19.66 -20.82 4.20
CA GLU A 69 -20.75 -21.80 4.06
C GLU A 69 -21.12 -22.05 2.60
N GLU A 70 -21.25 -20.98 1.80
CA GLU A 70 -21.61 -21.07 0.39
C GLU A 70 -20.46 -21.60 -0.49
N ASN A 71 -19.22 -21.21 -0.20
CA ASN A 71 -18.07 -21.37 -1.10
C ASN A 71 -16.81 -21.91 -0.41
N ARG A 72 -16.95 -22.80 0.57
CA ARG A 72 -15.85 -23.33 1.41
C ARG A 72 -14.59 -23.74 0.64
N SER A 73 -14.76 -24.46 -0.46
CA SER A 73 -13.66 -24.93 -1.33
C SER A 73 -12.86 -23.77 -1.93
N LEU A 74 -13.56 -22.73 -2.39
CA LEU A 74 -12.96 -21.53 -2.96
C LEU A 74 -12.22 -20.72 -1.88
N CYS A 75 -12.79 -20.60 -0.67
CA CYS A 75 -12.12 -19.99 0.48
C CYS A 75 -10.82 -20.71 0.82
N CYS A 76 -10.85 -22.05 0.89
CA CYS A 76 -9.65 -22.86 1.14
C CYS A 76 -8.58 -22.64 0.07
N LYS A 77 -8.98 -22.49 -1.19
CA LYS A 77 -8.04 -22.25 -2.30
C LYS A 77 -7.38 -20.87 -2.20
N ILE A 78 -8.13 -19.84 -1.83
CA ILE A 78 -7.58 -18.50 -1.59
C ILE A 78 -6.57 -18.57 -0.44
N ILE A 79 -6.96 -19.13 0.71
CA ILE A 79 -6.05 -19.30 1.86
C ILE A 79 -4.81 -20.13 1.47
N ALA A 80 -4.95 -21.14 0.63
CA ALA A 80 -3.82 -21.94 0.14
C ALA A 80 -2.78 -21.07 -0.59
N TYR A 81 -3.19 -20.15 -1.45
CA TYR A 81 -2.25 -19.21 -2.09
C TYR A 81 -1.52 -18.32 -1.08
N HIS A 82 -2.21 -17.89 -0.02
CA HIS A 82 -1.62 -17.03 1.01
C HIS A 82 -0.71 -17.79 1.99
N THR A 83 -0.84 -19.11 2.08
CA THR A 83 0.02 -19.98 2.91
C THR A 83 1.19 -20.59 2.14
N LEU A 84 1.32 -20.28 0.84
CA LEU A 84 2.46 -20.62 0.00
C LEU A 84 3.29 -19.35 -0.25
N GLN A 85 4.61 -19.51 -0.22
CA GLN A 85 5.54 -18.40 -0.43
C GLN A 85 6.08 -18.40 -1.86
N LYS A 86 6.57 -19.55 -2.33
CA LYS A 86 7.29 -19.63 -3.60
C LYS A 86 6.34 -19.61 -4.79
N LYS A 87 6.72 -18.87 -5.83
CA LYS A 87 6.06 -18.88 -7.15
C LYS A 87 5.84 -20.31 -7.67
N SER A 88 6.86 -21.16 -7.62
CA SER A 88 6.80 -22.54 -8.10
C SER A 88 5.68 -23.35 -7.44
N ASP A 89 5.44 -23.10 -6.16
CA ASP A 89 4.48 -23.84 -5.35
C ASP A 89 3.06 -23.35 -5.64
N MET A 90 2.89 -22.03 -5.77
CA MET A 90 1.61 -21.41 -6.13
C MET A 90 1.15 -21.78 -7.54
N LEU A 91 2.08 -21.88 -8.50
CA LEU A 91 1.77 -22.27 -9.88
C LEU A 91 1.65 -23.79 -10.08
N SER A 92 2.06 -24.59 -9.09
CA SER A 92 1.90 -26.05 -9.14
C SER A 92 0.50 -26.45 -8.69
N SER A 93 -0.34 -26.88 -9.64
CA SER A 93 -1.70 -27.37 -9.35
C SER A 93 -1.72 -28.49 -8.29
N ARG A 94 -0.72 -29.38 -8.32
CA ARG A 94 -0.56 -30.47 -7.34
C ARG A 94 -0.28 -29.95 -5.93
N ILE A 95 0.67 -29.03 -5.78
CA ILE A 95 1.05 -28.48 -4.46
C ILE A 95 -0.08 -27.62 -3.91
N LEU A 96 -0.65 -26.74 -4.75
CA LEU A 96 -1.78 -25.91 -4.38
C LEU A 96 -2.97 -26.75 -3.91
N LYS A 97 -3.34 -27.80 -4.66
CA LYS A 97 -4.47 -28.66 -4.28
C LYS A 97 -4.18 -29.45 -3.00
N ALA A 98 -2.95 -29.90 -2.79
CA ALA A 98 -2.56 -30.54 -1.54
C ALA A 98 -2.69 -29.58 -0.34
N ARG A 99 -2.27 -28.32 -0.50
CA ARG A 99 -2.40 -27.29 0.53
C ARG A 99 -3.86 -26.94 0.82
N GLU A 100 -4.67 -26.77 -0.23
CA GLU A 100 -6.11 -26.54 -0.14
C GLU A 100 -6.80 -27.67 0.65
N ASN A 101 -6.50 -28.93 0.33
CA ASN A 101 -7.07 -30.09 1.02
C ASN A 101 -6.67 -30.15 2.50
N ILE A 102 -5.46 -29.72 2.85
CA ILE A 102 -5.03 -29.60 4.25
C ILE A 102 -5.92 -28.59 4.98
N ILE A 103 -6.12 -27.40 4.40
CA ILE A 103 -6.96 -26.36 5.02
C ILE A 103 -8.39 -26.87 5.15
N PHE A 104 -8.95 -27.41 4.06
CA PHE A 104 -10.33 -27.91 4.02
C PHE A 104 -10.61 -29.00 5.07
N LYS A 105 -9.65 -29.92 5.30
CA LYS A 105 -9.82 -31.06 6.21
C LYS A 105 -9.59 -30.70 7.68
N PHE A 106 -8.68 -29.76 7.97
CA PHE A 106 -8.20 -29.53 9.33
C PHE A 106 -8.63 -28.21 9.97
N CYS A 107 -9.21 -27.28 9.19
CA CYS A 107 -9.76 -26.02 9.71
C CYS A 107 -11.29 -26.13 9.71
N ASP A 108 -11.99 -25.68 10.75
CA ASP A 108 -13.45 -25.58 10.74
C ASP A 108 -13.93 -24.33 9.96
N ASN A 109 -15.23 -23.99 10.01
CA ASN A 109 -15.74 -22.80 9.31
C ASN A 109 -15.22 -21.50 9.95
N ASP A 110 -15.10 -21.46 11.27
CA ASP A 110 -14.69 -20.27 12.04
C ASP A 110 -13.20 -19.97 11.82
N ASP A 111 -12.38 -21.02 11.79
CA ASP A 111 -10.98 -20.97 11.42
C ASP A 111 -10.79 -20.36 10.02
N ILE A 112 -11.53 -20.87 9.03
CA ILE A 112 -11.44 -20.39 7.64
C ILE A 112 -11.94 -18.95 7.53
N ALA A 113 -13.03 -18.59 8.22
CA ALA A 113 -13.53 -17.23 8.23
C ALA A 113 -12.49 -16.27 8.83
N THR A 114 -11.87 -16.63 9.94
CA THR A 114 -10.82 -15.84 10.59
C THR A 114 -9.61 -15.64 9.68
N LEU A 115 -9.14 -16.71 9.03
CA LEU A 115 -8.05 -16.62 8.04
C LEU A 115 -8.43 -15.74 6.84
N LEU A 116 -9.66 -15.86 6.34
CA LEU A 116 -10.14 -15.08 5.21
C LEU A 116 -10.21 -13.59 5.55
N ILE A 117 -10.76 -13.23 6.71
CA ILE A 117 -10.79 -11.83 7.19
C ILE A 117 -9.37 -11.30 7.30
N THR A 118 -8.46 -12.07 7.90
CA THR A 118 -7.05 -11.68 8.07
C THR A 118 -6.38 -11.38 6.73
N ILE A 119 -6.70 -12.16 5.69
CA ILE A 119 -6.19 -11.96 4.32
C ILE A 119 -6.80 -10.71 3.66
N LEU A 120 -8.10 -10.50 3.84
CA LEU A 120 -8.84 -9.43 3.16
C LEU A 120 -8.72 -8.06 3.84
N SER A 121 -8.40 -8.02 5.13
CA SER A 121 -8.30 -6.81 5.94
C SER A 121 -6.85 -6.32 6.15
N ASP A 122 -5.89 -6.76 5.34
CA ASP A 122 -4.49 -6.32 5.46
C ASP A 122 -4.32 -4.84 5.03
N ASN A 123 -4.53 -3.94 5.99
CA ASN A 123 -4.58 -2.49 5.76
C ASN A 123 -3.24 -1.77 6.03
N LYS A 124 -2.16 -2.51 6.32
CA LYS A 124 -0.85 -1.96 6.72
C LYS A 124 -0.31 -0.86 5.81
N LEU A 125 -0.60 -0.97 4.51
CA LEU A 125 -0.20 0.04 3.52
C LEU A 125 -0.85 1.40 3.78
N HIS A 126 -2.14 1.43 4.13
CA HIS A 126 -2.86 2.67 4.41
C HIS A 126 -2.33 3.34 5.68
N ASP A 127 -2.10 2.55 6.73
CA ASP A 127 -1.56 3.03 8.00
C ASP A 127 -0.19 3.70 7.80
N ILE A 128 0.73 3.03 7.07
CA ILE A 128 2.06 3.59 6.77
C ILE A 128 1.95 4.86 5.93
N ILE A 129 1.15 4.86 4.86
CA ILE A 129 1.02 6.04 3.98
C ILE A 129 0.57 7.27 4.76
N THR A 130 -0.43 7.10 5.62
CA THR A 130 -1.08 8.19 6.35
C THR A 130 -0.18 8.71 7.48
N GLU A 131 0.38 7.81 8.29
CA GLU A 131 1.25 8.18 9.42
C GLU A 131 2.60 8.76 8.96
N CYS A 132 3.15 8.29 7.84
CA CYS A 132 4.38 8.85 7.27
C CYS A 132 4.14 10.11 6.41
N GLY A 133 2.88 10.50 6.14
CA GLY A 133 2.55 11.67 5.34
C GLY A 133 2.92 11.54 3.85
N ILE A 134 3.02 10.32 3.33
CA ILE A 134 3.36 10.05 1.92
C ILE A 134 2.27 10.61 0.99
N ASP A 135 1.01 10.53 1.43
CA ASP A 135 -0.13 11.14 0.77
C ASP A 135 -0.01 12.66 0.66
N LYS A 136 0.39 13.33 1.75
CA LYS A 136 0.59 14.79 1.78
C LYS A 136 1.70 15.24 0.84
N GLU A 137 2.79 14.48 0.75
CA GLU A 137 3.88 14.78 -0.19
C GLU A 137 3.45 14.54 -1.64
N ALA A 138 2.63 13.52 -1.91
CA ALA A 138 2.04 13.32 -3.24
C ALA A 138 1.12 14.49 -3.64
N GLU A 139 0.25 14.95 -2.74
CA GLU A 139 -0.60 16.12 -2.95
C GLU A 139 0.22 17.40 -3.17
N ARG A 140 1.30 17.57 -2.39
CA ARG A 140 2.22 18.70 -2.57
C ARG A 140 2.89 18.65 -3.94
N MET A 141 3.36 17.49 -4.36
CA MET A 141 3.96 17.29 -5.69
C MET A 141 2.96 17.60 -6.81
N GLU A 142 1.69 17.20 -6.65
CA GLU A 142 0.63 17.51 -7.61
C GLU A 142 0.39 19.02 -7.73
N LYS A 143 0.32 19.74 -6.59
CA LYS A 143 0.20 21.21 -6.58
C LYS A 143 1.38 21.89 -7.29
N ILE A 144 2.60 21.40 -7.06
CA ILE A 144 3.81 21.91 -7.71
C ILE A 144 3.74 21.69 -9.22
N ASN A 145 3.32 20.50 -9.66
CA ASN A 145 3.18 20.19 -11.08
C ASN A 145 2.09 21.05 -11.76
N GLN A 146 1.01 21.40 -11.05
CA GLN A 146 -0.02 22.30 -11.57
C GLN A 146 0.48 23.74 -11.78
N ALA A 147 1.45 24.18 -10.96
CA ALA A 147 2.07 25.49 -11.09
C ALA A 147 3.08 25.58 -12.24
N LYS A 148 3.50 24.43 -12.80
CA LYS A 148 4.48 24.32 -13.87
C LYS A 148 3.84 24.60 -15.23
N ASP A 149 4.52 25.38 -16.07
CA ASP A 149 4.00 25.64 -17.41
C ASP A 149 4.16 24.39 -18.29
N SER A 150 3.03 23.72 -18.57
CA SER A 150 2.98 22.40 -19.23
C SER A 150 3.08 22.46 -20.77
N SER A 151 3.53 23.58 -21.33
CA SER A 151 3.40 23.91 -22.76
C SER A 151 4.01 22.90 -23.73
N ASN A 152 4.93 22.03 -23.28
CA ASN A 152 5.63 21.06 -24.14
C ASN A 152 5.75 19.64 -23.56
N GLN A 153 5.09 19.32 -22.44
CA GLN A 153 5.21 17.99 -21.83
C GLN A 153 3.97 17.14 -22.16
N TYR A 154 4.19 16.05 -22.89
CA TYR A 154 3.15 15.06 -23.19
C TYR A 154 3.62 13.67 -22.80
N ILE A 155 2.82 12.97 -21.99
CA ILE A 155 3.15 11.64 -21.46
C ILE A 155 2.28 10.60 -22.17
N PHE A 156 2.90 9.56 -22.72
CA PHE A 156 2.23 8.41 -23.32
C PHE A 156 2.45 7.15 -22.46
N GLY A 157 1.45 6.27 -22.39
CA GLY A 157 1.54 5.02 -21.62
C GLY A 157 1.10 5.13 -20.16
N GLY A 158 1.49 4.16 -19.32
CA GLY A 158 1.22 4.19 -17.87
C GLY A 158 -0.22 3.90 -17.43
N ARG A 159 -1.09 3.39 -18.32
CA ARG A 159 -2.54 3.21 -18.02
C ARG A 159 -2.89 1.88 -17.34
N THR A 160 -2.06 0.86 -17.51
CA THR A 160 -2.27 -0.47 -16.94
C THR A 160 -1.20 -0.76 -15.90
N ILE A 161 -1.38 -1.82 -15.10
CA ILE A 161 -0.38 -2.23 -14.10
C ILE A 161 1.02 -2.44 -14.70
N TRP A 162 1.07 -2.86 -15.98
CA TRP A 162 2.31 -3.02 -16.72
C TRP A 162 3.07 -1.72 -16.82
N GLY A 163 2.41 -0.61 -17.18
CA GLY A 163 3.07 0.69 -17.30
C GLY A 163 3.16 1.47 -15.99
N SER A 164 2.11 1.43 -15.17
CA SER A 164 2.01 2.29 -13.98
C SER A 164 2.89 1.83 -12.81
N LEU A 165 3.14 0.52 -12.71
CA LEU A 165 3.87 -0.06 -11.59
C LEU A 165 5.04 -0.94 -12.04
N ILE A 166 4.80 -1.93 -12.92
CA ILE A 166 5.81 -2.93 -13.27
C ILE A 166 6.96 -2.29 -14.06
N ASP A 167 6.65 -1.62 -15.17
CA ASP A 167 7.62 -0.95 -16.02
C ASP A 167 8.38 0.13 -15.24
N ALA A 168 7.64 0.96 -14.48
CA ALA A 168 8.23 1.99 -13.64
C ALA A 168 9.21 1.43 -12.59
N ALA A 169 8.89 0.28 -11.95
CA ALA A 169 9.78 -0.37 -10.99
C ALA A 169 11.00 -1.00 -11.67
N CYS A 170 10.80 -1.72 -12.78
CA CYS A 170 11.87 -2.31 -13.58
C CYS A 170 12.82 -1.25 -14.13
N GLU A 171 12.30 -0.13 -14.64
CA GLU A 171 13.09 0.96 -15.19
C GLU A 171 13.92 1.64 -14.09
N ARG A 172 13.29 1.94 -12.94
CA ARG A 172 13.95 2.69 -11.85
C ARG A 172 14.98 1.85 -11.10
N TYR A 173 14.61 0.65 -10.68
CA TYR A 173 15.42 -0.17 -9.78
C TYR A 173 16.21 -1.26 -10.50
N LYS A 174 16.02 -1.40 -11.83
CA LYS A 174 16.65 -2.45 -12.65
C LYS A 174 16.31 -3.86 -12.17
N TRP A 175 15.15 -4.01 -11.53
CA TRP A 175 14.63 -5.29 -11.11
C TRP A 175 14.09 -6.09 -12.28
N THR A 176 14.12 -7.41 -12.13
CA THR A 176 13.52 -8.32 -13.10
C THR A 176 12.00 -8.33 -12.92
N LEU A 177 11.28 -8.63 -14.00
CA LEU A 177 9.83 -8.84 -13.92
C LEU A 177 9.47 -9.90 -12.88
N ASP A 178 10.28 -10.96 -12.77
CA ASP A 178 10.05 -12.04 -11.82
C ASP A 178 10.14 -11.55 -10.37
N TYR A 179 11.16 -10.75 -10.06
CA TYR A 179 11.32 -10.14 -8.74
C TYR A 179 10.12 -9.26 -8.38
N VAL A 180 9.74 -8.33 -9.28
CA VAL A 180 8.62 -7.40 -9.07
C VAL A 180 7.29 -8.14 -8.86
N LEU A 181 7.08 -9.27 -9.54
CA LEU A 181 5.85 -10.04 -9.42
C LEU A 181 5.81 -10.95 -8.19
N TRP A 182 6.93 -11.56 -7.81
CA TRP A 182 6.92 -12.72 -6.92
C TRP A 182 7.80 -12.62 -5.68
N GLU A 183 8.88 -11.85 -5.72
CA GLU A 183 9.91 -11.86 -4.67
C GLU A 183 9.80 -10.68 -3.71
N ILE A 184 9.14 -9.59 -4.12
CA ILE A 184 8.83 -8.45 -3.26
C ILE A 184 7.33 -8.40 -2.92
N SER A 185 6.98 -8.07 -1.68
CA SER A 185 5.59 -7.82 -1.35
C SER A 185 5.02 -6.59 -2.05
N TYR A 186 3.71 -6.63 -2.31
CA TYR A 186 2.97 -5.53 -2.90
C TYR A 186 3.03 -4.27 -2.04
N ASN A 187 3.09 -4.41 -0.71
CA ASN A 187 3.23 -3.26 0.20
C ASN A 187 4.59 -2.58 0.01
N ASN A 188 5.69 -3.33 0.04
CA ASN A 188 7.03 -2.77 -0.20
C ASN A 188 7.15 -2.16 -1.59
N LEU A 189 6.69 -2.87 -2.63
CA LEU A 189 6.69 -2.35 -3.99
C LEU A 189 5.92 -1.03 -4.10
N THR A 190 4.73 -0.96 -3.52
CA THR A 190 3.89 0.25 -3.59
C THR A 190 4.50 1.40 -2.80
N LEU A 191 5.00 1.15 -1.59
CA LEU A 191 5.66 2.17 -0.78
C LEU A 191 6.90 2.72 -1.49
N MET A 192 7.76 1.86 -2.03
CA MET A 192 8.96 2.30 -2.76
C MET A 192 8.64 3.09 -4.05
N MET A 193 7.48 2.87 -4.65
CA MET A 193 7.05 3.60 -5.85
C MET A 193 6.32 4.90 -5.53
N LYS A 194 5.63 4.97 -4.40
CA LYS A 194 4.95 6.18 -3.91
C LYS A 194 5.91 7.15 -3.22
N ASP A 195 6.79 6.64 -2.37
CA ASP A 195 7.74 7.41 -1.57
C ASP A 195 9.10 7.58 -2.26
N LYS A 196 9.05 7.66 -3.60
CA LYS A 196 10.25 7.84 -4.40
C LYS A 196 10.74 9.29 -4.29
N ILE A 197 12.03 9.46 -4.01
CA ILE A 197 12.65 10.80 -4.11
C ILE A 197 12.55 11.29 -5.56
N THR A 198 11.91 12.44 -5.74
CA THR A 198 11.79 13.15 -7.02
C THR A 198 12.22 14.60 -6.87
N SER A 199 13.04 15.09 -7.79
CA SER A 199 13.41 16.51 -7.87
C SER A 199 12.69 17.16 -9.05
N ILE A 200 12.01 18.29 -8.79
CA ILE A 200 11.38 19.12 -9.83
C ILE A 200 12.12 20.45 -9.86
N TYR A 201 12.63 20.83 -11.03
CA TYR A 201 13.16 22.18 -11.24
C TYR A 201 12.00 23.15 -11.48
N LEU A 202 12.00 24.26 -10.76
CA LEU A 202 11.04 25.34 -10.86
C LEU A 202 11.76 26.64 -11.17
N SER A 203 11.22 27.44 -12.07
CA SER A 203 11.58 28.86 -12.21
C SER A 203 11.08 29.67 -11.02
N ASP A 204 11.59 30.90 -10.84
CA ASP A 204 11.14 31.79 -9.76
C ASP A 204 9.64 32.09 -9.80
N GLU A 205 9.07 32.20 -11.00
CA GLU A 205 7.65 32.47 -11.18
C GLU A 205 6.80 31.22 -10.87
N GLU A 206 7.22 30.03 -11.28
CA GLU A 206 6.55 28.77 -10.92
C GLU A 206 6.66 28.49 -9.41
N ARG A 207 7.81 28.79 -8.81
CA ARG A 207 8.05 28.69 -7.36
C ARG A 207 7.09 29.58 -6.58
N LYS A 208 6.95 30.85 -6.99
CA LYS A 208 6.00 31.81 -6.38
C LYS A 208 4.56 31.35 -6.55
N LYS A 209 4.15 30.89 -7.75
CA LYS A 209 2.82 30.32 -8.02
C LYS A 209 2.51 29.12 -7.13
N ALA A 210 3.52 28.28 -6.86
CA ALA A 210 3.40 27.12 -5.98
C ALA A 210 3.51 27.46 -4.48
N HIS A 211 3.67 28.74 -4.11
CA HIS A 211 3.89 29.21 -2.75
C HIS A 211 5.06 28.52 -2.03
N ILE A 212 6.13 28.19 -2.77
CA ILE A 212 7.33 27.61 -2.19
C ILE A 212 8.28 28.74 -1.77
N PRO A 213 8.70 28.84 -0.50
CA PRO A 213 9.67 29.83 -0.05
C PRO A 213 11.02 29.65 -0.74
N SER A 214 11.72 30.75 -1.02
CA SER A 214 13.10 30.70 -1.51
C SER A 214 13.99 30.14 -0.41
N ALA A 215 15.11 29.52 -0.76
CA ALA A 215 16.13 29.11 0.21
C ALA A 215 16.63 30.26 1.10
N THR A 216 16.44 31.52 0.65
CA THR A 216 16.79 32.75 1.36
C THR A 216 15.58 33.50 1.95
N GLU A 217 14.34 33.08 1.68
CA GLU A 217 13.14 33.74 2.22
C GLU A 217 12.77 33.13 3.58
N LYS A 218 12.82 33.96 4.63
CA LYS A 218 12.36 33.59 5.97
C LYS A 218 10.83 33.49 5.95
N VAL A 219 10.28 32.34 6.30
CA VAL A 219 8.83 32.15 6.43
C VAL A 219 8.41 32.60 7.81
N PHE A 220 7.51 33.59 7.86
CA PHE A 220 6.98 34.15 9.10
C PHE A 220 5.62 33.52 9.39
N SER A 221 5.43 32.98 10.60
CA SER A 221 4.15 32.41 11.03
C SER A 221 3.21 33.50 11.56
N GLY A 222 1.99 33.57 11.03
CA GLY A 222 0.96 34.52 11.49
C GLY A 222 0.40 34.23 12.89
N ASP A 223 0.71 33.06 13.45
CA ASP A 223 0.34 32.67 14.81
C ASP A 223 1.49 32.86 15.81
N ASN A 224 2.68 33.24 15.33
CA ASN A 224 3.85 33.50 16.16
C ASN A 224 4.03 35.01 16.34
N LYS A 225 3.86 35.47 17.59
CA LYS A 225 4.01 36.88 17.96
C LYS A 225 5.38 37.46 17.57
N GLU A 226 6.45 36.67 17.63
CA GLU A 226 7.81 37.12 17.31
C GLU A 226 7.99 37.34 15.81
N ASP A 227 7.44 36.44 14.98
CA ASP A 227 7.47 36.57 13.52
C ASP A 227 6.63 37.76 13.05
N ILE A 228 5.48 38.01 13.68
CA ILE A 228 4.64 39.18 13.40
C ILE A 228 5.37 40.48 13.78
N MET A 229 6.04 40.51 14.93
CA MET A 229 6.81 41.69 15.37
C MET A 229 8.00 41.98 14.45
N GLU A 230 8.66 40.93 13.94
CA GLU A 230 9.76 41.07 12.96
C GLU A 230 9.24 41.59 11.61
N LEU A 231 8.07 41.12 11.15
CA LEU A 231 7.40 41.63 9.96
C LEU A 231 7.02 43.12 10.07
N ILE A 232 6.44 43.52 11.22
CA ILE A 232 6.07 44.91 11.50
C ILE A 232 7.32 45.79 11.44
N ARG A 233 8.40 45.38 12.12
CA ARG A 233 9.66 46.12 12.13
C ARG A 233 10.29 46.25 10.74
N LEU A 234 10.28 45.19 9.93
CA LEU A 234 10.78 45.23 8.55
C LEU A 234 9.96 46.19 7.66
N SER A 235 8.66 46.29 7.90
CA SER A 235 7.77 47.22 7.19
C SER A 235 7.99 48.68 7.57
N GLU A 236 8.37 48.95 8.83
CA GLU A 236 8.71 50.29 9.33
C GLU A 236 10.09 50.76 8.83
N GLU A 237 11.04 49.83 8.68
CA GLU A 237 12.39 50.12 8.18
C GLU A 237 12.43 50.33 6.65
N ASN A 238 11.47 49.79 5.89
CA ASN A 238 11.35 49.97 4.44
C ASN A 238 9.92 50.37 4.04
N PRO A 239 9.51 51.62 4.28
CA PRO A 239 8.20 52.11 3.86
C PRO A 239 8.12 52.18 2.32
N ILE A 240 6.99 51.71 1.77
CA ILE A 240 6.66 51.79 0.34
C ILE A 240 6.50 53.25 -0.10
#